data_AF-A0A9D7X2Z6-F1
#
_entry.id   AF-A0A9D7X2Z6-F1
#
_cell.length_a   1.000
_cell.length_b   1.000
_cell.length_c   1.000
_cell.angle_alpha   90.00
_cell.angle_beta   90.00
_cell.angle_gamma   90.00
#
_symmetry.space_group_name_H-M   'P 1'
#
loop_
_entity.id
_entity.type
_entity.pdbx_description
1 polymer ?
#
loop_
_entity_poly.entity_id
_entity_poly.type
_entity_poly.pdbx_seq_one_letter_code
_entity_poly.pdbx_strand_id
1 'polypeptide(L)'
;MKAVTIRGVEPEVAEKLKIAAKKQGKSVNYIILELIKTSFGLKKEKKFSRKYDDLDDLFGRWNDDEFKKINDSIITQRHIDQELWK
;
A
#
# COMPACT_ATOMS: atom_id res chain seq x y z
N MET A 1 16.47 3.97 28.91
CA MET A 1 16.38 3.01 27.78
C MET A 1 16.95 1.69 28.26
N LYS A 2 16.22 0.58 28.09
CA LYS A 2 16.78 -0.76 28.31
C LYS A 2 17.15 -1.35 26.96
N ALA A 3 18.40 -1.79 26.80
CA ALA A 3 18.82 -2.50 25.61
C ALA A 3 18.35 -3.95 25.71
N VAL A 4 17.79 -4.48 24.62
CA VAL A 4 17.40 -5.88 24.51
C VAL A 4 18.12 -6.45 23.30
N THR A 5 18.85 -7.55 23.49
CA THR A 5 19.51 -8.28 22.41
C THR A 5 18.69 -9.52 22.10
N ILE A 6 18.23 -9.62 20.85
CA ILE A 6 17.54 -10.82 20.35
C ILE A 6 18.60 -11.76 19.79
N ARG A 7 18.74 -12.95 20.39
CA ARG A 7 19.68 -14.00 19.96
C ARG A 7 18.94 -15.08 19.18
N GLY A 8 19.65 -15.81 18.32
CA GLY A 8 19.06 -16.92 17.57
C GLY A 8 18.19 -16.50 16.38
N VAL A 9 18.35 -15.28 15.88
CA VAL A 9 17.69 -14.86 14.64
C VAL A 9 18.37 -15.56 13.46
N GLU A 10 17.63 -16.42 12.77
CA GLU A 10 18.11 -17.10 11.57
C GLU A 10 18.50 -16.10 10.48
N PRO A 11 19.55 -16.36 9.68
CA PRO A 11 20.02 -15.43 8.65
C PRO A 11 18.92 -15.01 7.66
N GLU A 12 18.05 -15.94 7.28
CA GLU A 12 16.93 -15.66 6.38
C GLU A 12 15.94 -14.66 6.98
N VAL A 13 15.64 -14.79 8.27
CA VAL A 13 14.74 -13.89 9.00
C VAL A 13 15.38 -12.51 9.14
N ALA A 14 16.68 -12.44 9.43
CA ALA A 14 17.42 -11.18 9.50
C ALA A 14 17.38 -10.42 8.17
N GLU A 15 17.50 -11.14 7.05
CA GLU A 15 17.46 -10.52 5.73
C GLU A 15 16.05 -10.03 5.35
N LYS A 16 15.02 -10.84 5.62
CA LYS A 16 13.62 -10.41 5.44
C LYS A 16 13.28 -9.17 6.26
N LEU A 17 13.79 -9.07 7.50
CA LEU A 17 13.62 -7.88 8.35
C LEU A 17 14.27 -6.64 7.74
N LYS A 18 15.48 -6.76 7.18
CA LYS A 18 16.16 -5.63 6.50
C LYS A 18 15.41 -5.19 5.25
N ILE A 19 14.92 -6.13 4.44
CA ILE A 19 14.14 -5.82 3.24
C ILE A 19 12.85 -5.08 3.63
N ALA A 20 12.13 -5.59 4.64
CA ALA A 20 10.92 -4.94 5.14
C ALA A 20 11.19 -3.53 5.70
N ALA A 21 12.32 -3.35 6.40
CA ALA A 21 12.77 -2.06 6.92
C ALA A 21 13.03 -1.05 5.79
N LYS A 22 13.75 -1.49 4.75
CA LYS A 22 14.03 -0.70 3.55
C LYS A 22 12.75 -0.32 2.82
N LYS A 23 11.83 -1.28 2.59
CA LYS A 23 10.55 -1.02 1.90
C LYS A 23 9.70 0.02 2.63
N GLN A 24 9.70 0.02 3.96
CA GLN A 24 8.92 0.97 4.75
C GLN A 24 9.68 2.26 5.15
N GLY A 25 10.94 2.43 4.73
CA GLY A 25 11.77 3.57 5.11
C GLY A 25 12.04 3.67 6.63
N LYS A 26 12.05 2.54 7.34
CA LYS A 26 12.17 2.46 8.80
C LYS A 26 13.43 1.72 9.21
N SER A 27 13.90 1.93 10.44
CA SER A 27 15.00 1.12 10.99
C SER A 27 14.53 -0.29 11.36
N VAL A 28 15.45 -1.25 11.30
CA VAL A 28 15.17 -2.65 11.71
C VAL A 28 14.68 -2.71 13.15
N ASN A 29 15.29 -1.92 14.06
CA ASN A 29 14.84 -1.81 15.45
C ASN A 29 13.39 -1.34 15.56
N TYR A 30 12.99 -0.34 14.77
CA TYR A 30 11.61 0.15 14.77
C TYR A 30 10.63 -0.94 14.33
N ILE A 31 10.95 -1.70 13.28
CA ILE A 31 10.10 -2.82 12.84
C ILE A 31 9.98 -3.89 13.91
N ILE A 32 11.08 -4.26 14.57
CA ILE A 32 11.06 -5.26 15.66
C ILE A 32 10.16 -4.78 16.80
N LEU A 33 10.27 -3.51 17.21
CA LEU A 33 9.41 -2.93 18.25
C LEU A 33 7.94 -2.90 17.84
N GLU A 34 7.64 -2.60 16.57
CA GLU A 34 6.27 -2.61 16.05
C GLU A 34 5.69 -4.03 16.02
N LEU A 35 6.48 -5.03 15.63
CA LEU A 35 6.06 -6.44 15.64
C LEU A 35 5.76 -6.92 17.05
N ILE A 36 6.61 -6.58 18.03
CA ILE A 36 6.39 -6.88 19.45
C ILE A 36 5.10 -6.19 19.93
N LYS A 37 4.92 -4.90 19.64
CA LYS A 37 3.68 -4.19 20.04
C LYS A 37 2.43 -4.81 19.41
N THR A 38 2.50 -5.20 18.14
CA THR A 38 1.40 -5.88 17.45
C THR A 38 1.12 -7.25 18.08
N SER A 39 2.14 -8.07 18.38
CA SER A 39 1.95 -9.41 18.95
C SER A 39 1.33 -9.37 20.35
N PHE A 40 1.61 -8.31 21.12
CA PHE A 40 0.99 -8.09 22.43
C PHE A 40 -0.34 -7.31 22.36
N GLY A 41 -0.88 -7.05 21.17
CA GLY A 41 -2.14 -6.29 21.01
C GLY A 41 -2.06 -4.84 21.50
N LEU A 42 -0.85 -4.32 21.75
CA LEU A 42 -0.60 -2.96 22.24
C LEU A 42 -0.70 -1.91 21.13
N LYS A 43 -0.92 -2.36 19.89
CA LYS A 43 -1.07 -1.50 18.74
C LYS A 43 -2.55 -1.36 18.41
N LYS A 44 -3.10 -0.15 18.60
CA LYS A 44 -4.39 0.20 17.98
C LYS A 44 -4.21 0.10 16.48
N GLU A 45 -4.89 -0.84 15.85
CA GLU A 45 -4.97 -0.85 14.39
C GLU A 45 -5.44 0.53 13.94
N LYS A 46 -4.66 1.15 13.06
CA LYS A 46 -5.03 2.37 12.37
C LYS A 46 -6.15 2.04 11.38
N LYS A 47 -7.35 1.72 11.89
CA LYS A 47 -8.54 1.38 11.08
C LYS A 47 -8.83 2.41 10.00
N PHE A 48 -8.46 3.68 10.23
CA PHE A 48 -8.73 4.81 9.35
C PHE A 48 -7.48 5.50 8.77
N SER A 49 -6.28 4.94 8.90
CA SER A 49 -5.06 5.53 8.30
C SER A 49 -4.14 4.51 7.62
N ARG A 50 -4.71 3.40 7.16
CA ARG A 50 -4.02 2.49 6.25
C ARG A 50 -3.88 3.17 4.89
N LYS A 51 -2.65 3.38 4.45
CA LYS A 51 -2.35 3.79 3.07
C LYS A 51 -2.22 2.52 2.22
N TYR A 52 -2.88 2.51 1.08
CA TYR A 52 -2.76 1.49 0.04
C TYR A 52 -2.01 2.11 -1.13
N ASP A 53 -1.13 1.33 -1.75
CA ASP A 53 -0.23 1.71 -2.85
C ASP A 53 -0.40 0.79 -4.07
N ASP A 54 -1.37 -0.12 -4.03
CA ASP A 54 -1.63 -1.17 -5.04
C ASP A 54 -2.16 -0.62 -6.37
N LEU A 55 -2.72 0.59 -6.36
CA LEU A 55 -3.22 1.27 -7.55
C LEU A 55 -2.36 2.48 -7.96
N ASP A 56 -1.26 2.76 -7.25
CA ASP A 56 -0.41 3.93 -7.53
C ASP A 56 0.20 3.86 -8.94
N ASP A 57 0.48 2.65 -9.42
CA ASP A 57 0.99 2.42 -10.78
C ASP A 57 -0.03 2.71 -11.89
N LEU A 58 -1.33 2.78 -11.55
CA LEU A 58 -2.40 3.13 -12.49
C LEU A 58 -2.54 4.65 -12.66
N PHE A 59 -1.94 5.45 -11.77
CA PHE A 59 -2.03 6.90 -11.83
C PHE A 59 -1.02 7.48 -12.83
N GLY A 60 -1.53 8.21 -13.84
CA GLY A 60 -0.72 9.15 -14.63
C GLY A 60 0.01 8.61 -15.87
N ARG A 61 -0.56 7.65 -16.61
CA ARG A 61 0.07 7.14 -17.84
C ARG A 61 -0.92 6.93 -18.99
N TRP A 62 -1.65 7.96 -19.39
CA TRP A 62 -2.34 7.91 -20.69
C TRP A 62 -1.52 8.70 -21.69
N ASN A 63 -1.18 8.05 -22.81
CA ASN A 63 -0.77 8.78 -24.00
C ASN A 63 -1.99 9.39 -24.70
N ASP A 64 -1.75 10.28 -25.67
CA ASP A 64 -2.83 11.02 -26.33
C ASP A 64 -3.84 10.11 -27.05
N ASP A 65 -3.39 8.96 -27.58
CA ASP A 65 -4.24 7.99 -28.27
C ASP A 65 -5.13 7.23 -27.28
N GLU A 66 -4.59 6.82 -26.12
CA GLU A 66 -5.33 6.20 -25.03
C GLU A 66 -6.38 7.15 -24.47
N PHE A 67 -5.99 8.41 -24.25
CA PHE A 67 -6.92 9.46 -23.82
C PHE A 67 -8.06 9.62 -24.83
N LYS A 68 -7.75 9.75 -26.12
CA LYS A 68 -8.75 9.94 -27.17
C LYS A 68 -9.73 8.77 -27.23
N LYS A 69 -9.22 7.53 -27.25
CA LYS A 69 -10.05 6.32 -27.30
C LYS A 69 -11.03 6.24 -26.12
N ILE A 70 -10.56 6.54 -24.91
CA ILE A 70 -11.41 6.50 -23.72
C ILE A 70 -12.41 7.67 -23.73
N ASN A 71 -11.97 8.87 -24.11
CA ASN A 71 -12.82 10.05 -24.18
C ASN A 71 -13.96 9.90 -25.20
N ASP A 72 -13.67 9.35 -26.38
CA ASP A 72 -14.68 9.10 -27.41
C ASP A 72 -15.76 8.13 -26.89
N SER A 73 -15.36 7.05 -26.20
CA SER A 73 -16.30 6.12 -25.57
C SER A 73 -17.16 6.79 -24.49
N ILE A 74 -16.57 7.66 -23.67
CA ILE A 74 -17.30 8.41 -22.64
C ILE A 74 -18.34 9.35 -23.27
N ILE A 75 -17.98 10.04 -24.36
CA ILE A 75 -18.89 10.96 -25.06
C ILE A 75 -20.10 10.18 -25.59
N THR A 76 -19.91 8.99 -26.16
CA THR A 76 -21.02 8.15 -26.61
C THR A 76 -21.95 7.78 -25.46
N GLN A 77 -21.39 7.43 -24.30
CA GLN A 77 -22.15 7.03 -23.10
C GLN A 77 -22.84 8.19 -22.36
N ARG A 78 -22.49 9.44 -22.66
CA ARG A 78 -23.13 10.63 -22.05
C ARG A 78 -24.46 11.01 -22.70
N HIS A 79 -24.82 10.38 -23.82
CA HIS A 79 -26.14 10.55 -24.40
C HIS A 79 -27.16 9.81 -23.55
N ILE A 80 -28.17 10.55 -23.07
CA ILE A 80 -29.25 9.97 -22.28
C ILE A 80 -30.08 9.08 -23.21
N ASP A 81 -30.03 7.78 -22.97
CA ASP A 81 -30.93 6.82 -23.60
C ASP A 81 -32.30 6.94 -22.93
N GLN A 82 -33.29 7.46 -23.67
CA GLN A 82 -34.64 7.69 -23.18
C GLN A 82 -35.40 6.39 -22.87
N GLU A 83 -35.01 5.26 -23.45
CA GLU A 83 -35.61 3.97 -23.13
C GLU A 83 -35.10 3.42 -21.79
N LEU A 84 -33.84 3.69 -21.44
CA LEU A 84 -33.24 3.31 -20.15
C LEU A 84 -33.56 4.28 -19.00
N TRP A 85 -33.96 5.52 -19.30
CA TRP A 85 -34.23 6.57 -18.30
C TRP A 85 -35.70 6.61 -17.80
N LYS A 86 -36.54 5.65 -18.17
CA LYS A 86 -37.93 5.56 -17.68
C LYS A 86 -38.04 5.04 -16.25
#